data_AF-A0A1G3CI39-F1
#
_entry.id   AF-A0A1G3CI39-F1
#
_cell.length_a   1.000
_cell.length_b   1.000
_cell.length_c   1.000
_cell.angle_alpha   90.00
_cell.angle_beta   90.00
_cell.angle_gamma   90.00
#
_symmetry.space_group_name_H-M   'P 1'
#
loop_
_entity.id
_entity.type
_entity.pdbx_description
1 polymer ?
#
loop_
_entity_poly.entity_id
_entity_poly.type
_entity_poly.pdbx_seq_one_letter_code
_entity_poly.pdbx_strand_id
1 'polypeptide(L)'
;MSIQRLIFFVLSALFFIGSSVWIKDEISPKWIKYQKEYYKEQAIKVEKEYSAASSAKEKELLGRRLASLKRPVYEVKQILLKGDYSWDKRLNGDKVDRCITCHIDEEKLKEKHPNAKEFPFDIYGCAVCHGGIGRALNEKIAHKGIYYHKRQMEQRLVAAESLFEFWSELANLTPEESDPNQRLGMGDFKKYSITGDKAIYVGSKKCLKCHTGLTSPHVERWLRIKFKTFELVKEAPDYIAGNEGYRKTCLKCHTTGYDETTGRYSEEGVTCEACHGAGEVFSYFMDIGKALEGQKIAKVGTFGTPYNICGPCHHTRNHEMRLKFFQERGADDEWFFPQHTTPYKTGLTEKGDASKSLPKIY
;
A
#
# COMPACT_ATOMS: atom_id res chain seq x y z
N MET A 1 28.55 43.12 48.29
CA MET A 1 27.82 43.23 46.99
C MET A 1 26.33 43.29 47.29
N SER A 2 25.56 44.22 46.70
CA SER A 2 24.10 44.24 46.87
C SER A 2 23.47 42.95 46.33
N ILE A 3 22.45 42.42 47.01
CA ILE A 3 21.67 41.25 46.59
C ILE A 3 21.20 41.38 45.14
N GLN A 4 20.80 42.59 44.73
CA GLN A 4 20.39 42.87 43.33
C GLN A 4 21.53 42.68 42.32
N ARG A 5 22.76 43.08 42.68
CA ARG A 5 23.94 42.86 41.81
C ARG A 5 24.27 41.36 41.72
N LEU A 6 24.17 40.63 42.84
CA LEU A 6 24.41 39.18 42.85
C LEU A 6 23.40 38.44 41.95
N ILE A 7 22.11 38.77 42.07
CA ILE A 7 21.05 38.21 41.21
C ILE A 7 21.32 38.52 39.73
N PHE A 8 21.68 39.76 39.39
CA PHE A 8 22.01 40.14 38.03
C PHE A 8 23.19 39.35 37.46
N PHE A 9 24.28 39.17 38.22
CA PHE A 9 25.43 38.37 37.79
C PHE A 9 25.08 36.89 37.61
N VAL A 10 24.29 36.31 38.51
CA VAL A 10 23.84 34.91 38.40
C VAL A 10 22.96 34.71 37.18
N LEU A 11 21.96 35.58 36.95
CA LEU A 11 21.08 35.49 35.78
C LEU A 11 21.85 35.71 34.48
N SER A 12 22.79 36.65 34.45
CA SER A 12 23.65 36.88 33.29
C SER A 12 24.53 35.68 32.98
N ALA A 13 25.16 35.08 34.01
CA ALA A 13 25.95 33.86 33.85
C ALA A 13 25.11 32.69 33.35
N LEU A 14 23.90 32.50 33.90
CA LEU A 14 22.96 31.48 33.41
C LEU A 14 22.55 31.72 31.96
N PHE A 15 22.34 32.97 31.56
CA PHE A 15 22.05 33.33 30.17
C PHE A 15 23.23 33.04 29.23
N PHE A 16 24.47 33.38 29.61
CA PHE A 16 25.66 33.07 28.82
C PHE A 16 25.91 31.56 28.72
N ILE A 17 25.72 30.82 29.80
CA ILE A 17 25.81 29.35 29.80
C ILE A 17 24.75 28.76 28.87
N GLY A 18 23.49 29.19 29.00
CA GLY A 18 22.39 28.75 28.14
C GLY A 18 22.64 29.06 26.66
N SER A 19 23.09 30.27 26.35
CA SER A 19 23.44 30.69 24.99
C SER A 19 24.62 29.88 24.43
N SER A 20 25.64 29.60 25.24
CA SER A 20 26.81 28.80 24.83
C SER A 20 26.42 27.35 24.53
N VAL A 21 25.51 26.76 25.32
CA VAL A 21 24.96 25.42 25.06
C VAL A 21 24.15 25.43 23.77
N TRP A 22 23.30 26.44 23.55
CA TRP A 22 22.51 26.58 22.33
C TRP A 22 23.39 26.73 21.07
N ILE A 23 24.41 27.60 21.12
CA ILE A 23 25.38 27.78 20.02
C ILE A 23 26.13 26.48 19.73
N LYS A 24 26.52 25.73 20.76
CA LYS A 24 27.20 24.44 20.59
C LYS A 24 26.31 23.40 19.90
N ASP A 25 25.03 23.34 20.27
CA ASP A 25 24.07 22.43 19.63
C ASP A 25 23.79 22.84 18.16
N GLU A 26 23.86 24.12 17.82
CA GLU A 26 23.70 24.62 16.44
C GLU A 26 24.95 24.37 15.57
N ILE A 27 26.16 24.53 16.13
CA ILE A 27 27.43 24.35 15.40
C ILE A 27 27.78 22.86 15.22
N SER A 28 27.40 22.01 16.18
CA SER A 28 27.67 20.57 16.13
C SER A 28 26.42 19.75 16.45
N PRO A 29 25.40 19.81 15.58
CA PRO A 29 24.15 19.14 15.84
C PRO A 29 24.33 17.63 15.92
N LYS A 30 23.58 17.00 16.84
CA LYS A 30 23.74 15.58 17.19
C LYS A 30 23.58 14.63 16.00
N TRP A 31 22.76 14.99 15.02
CA TRP A 31 22.52 14.16 13.83
C TRP A 31 23.78 13.94 12.98
N ILE A 32 24.75 14.86 13.00
CA ILE A 32 26.02 14.73 12.26
C ILE A 32 26.77 13.48 12.70
N LYS A 33 26.63 13.07 13.97
CA LYS A 33 27.24 11.84 14.49
C LYS A 33 26.82 10.62 13.67
N TYR A 34 25.54 10.50 13.33
CA TYR A 34 25.01 9.36 12.57
C TYR A 34 25.57 9.28 11.16
N GLN A 35 25.70 10.42 10.48
CA GLN A 35 26.31 10.46 9.14
C GLN A 35 27.82 10.20 9.19
N LYS A 36 28.53 10.73 10.20
CA LYS A 36 29.96 10.41 10.43
C LYS A 36 30.19 8.91 10.58
N GLU A 37 29.37 8.25 11.40
CA GLU A 37 29.45 6.81 11.62
C GLU A 37 29.18 6.03 10.33
N TYR A 38 28.13 6.39 9.59
CA TYR A 38 27.80 5.78 8.30
C TYR A 38 28.93 5.92 7.27
N TYR A 39 29.41 7.13 7.00
CA TYR A 39 30.44 7.34 5.99
C TYR A 39 31.76 6.65 6.36
N LYS A 40 32.10 6.59 7.66
CA LYS A 40 33.26 5.81 8.14
C LYS A 40 33.09 4.32 7.86
N GLU A 41 31.92 3.74 8.15
CA GLU A 41 31.63 2.33 7.87
C GLU A 41 31.71 2.03 6.37
N GLN A 42 31.13 2.89 5.53
CA GLN A 42 31.14 2.74 4.07
C GLN A 42 32.56 2.91 3.49
N ALA A 43 33.36 3.85 4.01
CA ALA A 43 34.75 4.02 3.58
C ALA A 43 35.57 2.75 3.84
N ILE A 44 35.40 2.10 5.00
CA ILE A 44 36.09 0.85 5.33
C ILE A 44 35.67 -0.28 4.39
N LYS A 45 34.38 -0.38 4.04
CA LYS A 45 33.87 -1.38 3.08
C LYS A 45 34.50 -1.18 1.69
N VAL A 46 34.43 0.04 1.17
CA VAL A 46 34.97 0.38 -0.16
C VAL A 46 36.49 0.27 -0.21
N GLU A 47 37.21 0.54 0.89
CA GLU A 47 38.67 0.37 0.96
C GLU A 47 39.08 -1.11 0.85
N LYS A 48 38.30 -2.03 1.42
CA LYS A 48 38.49 -3.47 1.23
C LYS A 48 38.22 -3.89 -0.21
N GLU A 49 37.11 -3.42 -0.81
CA GLU A 49 36.78 -3.68 -2.22
C GLU A 49 37.89 -3.15 -3.16
N TYR A 50 38.37 -1.92 -2.92
CA TYR A 50 39.45 -1.30 -3.70
C TYR A 50 40.74 -2.13 -3.65
N SER A 51 41.07 -2.68 -2.48
CA SER A 51 42.25 -3.51 -2.28
C SER A 51 42.12 -4.87 -2.98
N ALA A 52 40.91 -5.42 -3.05
CA ALA A 52 40.61 -6.71 -3.69
C ALA A 52 40.40 -6.61 -5.21
N ALA A 53 40.06 -5.42 -5.74
CA ALA A 53 39.83 -5.20 -7.16
C ALA A 53 41.08 -5.53 -7.98
N SER A 54 40.89 -6.20 -9.13
CA SER A 54 41.97 -6.58 -10.04
C SER A 54 42.01 -5.72 -11.31
N SER A 55 40.86 -5.15 -11.69
CA SER A 55 40.71 -4.30 -12.87
C SER A 55 41.12 -2.85 -12.59
N ALA A 56 41.90 -2.24 -13.50
CA ALA A 56 42.29 -0.83 -13.41
C ALA A 56 41.07 0.11 -13.41
N LYS A 57 40.05 -0.22 -14.21
CA LYS A 57 38.79 0.54 -14.29
C LYS A 57 37.98 0.46 -12.99
N GLU A 58 37.97 -0.73 -12.38
CA GLU A 58 37.28 -0.96 -11.10
C GLU A 58 37.98 -0.22 -9.96
N LYS A 59 39.32 -0.29 -9.88
CA LYS A 59 40.10 0.50 -8.92
C LYS A 59 39.88 1.99 -9.09
N GLU A 60 39.84 2.50 -10.32
CA GLU A 60 39.58 3.91 -10.56
C GLU A 60 38.21 4.35 -10.01
N LEU A 61 37.16 3.57 -10.29
CA LEU A 61 35.80 3.85 -9.80
C LEU A 61 35.72 3.80 -8.26
N LEU A 62 36.26 2.73 -7.66
CA LEU A 62 36.29 2.56 -6.21
C LEU A 62 37.16 3.63 -5.53
N GLY A 63 38.25 4.07 -6.17
CA GLY A 63 39.10 5.15 -5.68
C GLY A 63 38.37 6.49 -5.63
N ARG A 64 37.61 6.83 -6.68
CA ARG A 64 36.74 8.03 -6.67
C ARG A 64 35.69 7.96 -5.57
N ARG A 65 35.02 6.80 -5.41
CA ARG A 65 34.03 6.57 -4.35
C ARG A 65 34.66 6.66 -2.94
N LEU A 66 35.84 6.10 -2.74
CA LEU A 66 36.55 6.16 -1.47
C LEU A 66 36.94 7.60 -1.12
N ALA A 67 37.38 8.39 -2.10
CA ALA A 67 37.69 9.80 -1.91
C ALA A 67 36.46 10.60 -1.45
N SER A 68 35.28 10.38 -2.04
CA SER A 68 34.05 11.03 -1.60
C SER A 68 33.61 10.57 -0.20
N LEU A 69 33.79 9.29 0.14
CA LEU A 69 33.45 8.76 1.46
C LEU A 69 34.39 9.24 2.58
N LYS A 70 35.67 9.51 2.26
CA LYS A 70 36.65 10.06 3.21
C LYS A 70 36.45 11.55 3.48
N ARG A 71 35.74 12.28 2.60
CA ARG A 71 35.43 13.71 2.74
C ARG A 71 33.95 13.98 2.45
N PRO A 72 33.03 13.44 3.27
CA PRO A 72 31.60 13.59 3.02
C PRO A 72 31.14 15.02 3.35
N VAL A 73 30.11 15.47 2.65
CA VAL A 73 29.32 16.64 3.03
C VAL A 73 28.22 16.15 3.96
N TYR A 74 28.18 16.71 5.18
CA TYR A 74 27.10 16.44 6.12
C TYR A 74 25.97 17.43 5.88
N GLU A 75 24.77 16.92 5.67
CA GLU A 75 23.62 17.75 5.33
C GLU A 75 22.33 17.20 5.93
N VAL A 76 21.37 18.09 6.14
CA VAL A 76 20.01 17.70 6.49
C VAL A 76 19.36 17.13 5.23
N LYS A 77 19.08 15.83 5.26
CA LYS A 77 18.34 15.15 4.21
C LYS A 77 16.85 15.21 4.49
N GLN A 78 16.07 15.61 3.50
CA GLN A 78 14.62 15.76 3.66
C GLN A 78 13.87 15.22 2.43
N ILE A 79 12.75 14.57 2.71
CA ILE A 79 11.75 14.13 1.76
C ILE A 79 10.60 15.13 1.85
N LEU A 80 10.21 15.69 0.70
CA LEU A 80 9.09 16.61 0.58
C LEU A 80 7.90 15.81 0.09
N LEU A 81 6.96 15.54 0.99
CA LEU A 81 5.78 14.73 0.71
C LEU A 81 4.79 15.59 -0.07
N LYS A 82 4.55 15.24 -1.34
CA LYS A 82 3.91 16.16 -2.30
C LYS A 82 2.39 16.27 -2.14
N GLY A 83 1.70 15.24 -1.65
CA GLY A 83 0.35 15.34 -1.06
C GLY A 83 -0.67 16.19 -1.84
N ASP A 84 -1.41 17.02 -1.10
CA ASP A 84 -2.44 17.98 -1.57
C ASP A 84 -1.97 18.99 -2.64
N TYR A 85 -0.69 18.95 -3.01
CA TYR A 85 -0.10 19.74 -4.08
C TYR A 85 0.22 18.82 -5.25
N SER A 86 -0.47 19.02 -6.37
CA SER A 86 -0.32 18.13 -7.52
C SER A 86 1.12 18.00 -8.02
N TRP A 87 1.44 16.77 -8.42
CA TRP A 87 2.68 16.42 -9.12
C TRP A 87 2.83 17.17 -10.45
N ASP A 88 1.73 17.53 -11.12
CA ASP A 88 1.70 18.31 -12.37
C ASP A 88 2.17 19.76 -12.18
N LYS A 89 1.86 20.37 -11.04
CA LYS A 89 2.24 21.74 -10.65
C LYS A 89 3.68 21.82 -10.15
N ARG A 90 4.35 20.68 -9.92
CA ARG A 90 5.72 20.56 -9.36
C ARG A 90 5.90 21.36 -8.07
N LEU A 91 4.82 21.56 -7.30
CA LEU A 91 4.87 22.23 -6.02
C LEU A 91 5.25 21.21 -4.93
N ASN A 92 5.94 21.69 -3.91
CA ASN A 92 6.24 20.87 -2.74
C ASN A 92 5.04 20.89 -1.82
N GLY A 93 4.68 19.73 -1.26
CA GLY A 93 3.67 19.66 -0.21
C GLY A 93 4.20 20.16 1.12
N ASP A 94 3.26 20.48 2.02
CA ASP A 94 3.61 21.01 3.34
C ASP A 94 4.34 19.99 4.21
N LYS A 95 4.07 18.69 4.04
CA LYS A 95 4.67 17.66 4.89
C LYS A 95 6.12 17.39 4.51
N VAL A 96 6.97 17.34 5.53
CA VAL A 96 8.41 17.13 5.39
C VAL A 96 8.85 16.05 6.35
N ASP A 97 9.60 15.08 5.83
CA ASP A 97 10.21 14.01 6.59
C ASP A 97 11.73 14.10 6.51
N ARG A 98 12.40 14.17 7.66
CA ARG A 98 13.86 14.29 7.80
C ARG A 98 14.49 13.08 8.48
N CYS A 99 13.75 11.98 8.65
CA CYS A 99 14.24 10.78 9.31
C CYS A 99 15.54 10.26 8.67
N ILE A 100 15.66 10.35 7.34
CA ILE A 100 16.86 9.96 6.58
C ILE A 100 18.09 10.85 6.83
N THR A 101 17.95 11.96 7.57
CA THR A 101 19.11 12.72 8.06
C THR A 101 19.94 11.91 9.05
N CYS A 102 19.26 11.19 9.96
CA CYS A 102 19.88 10.30 10.94
C CYS A 102 19.94 8.85 10.44
N HIS A 103 18.88 8.40 9.76
CA HIS A 103 18.76 7.06 9.17
C HIS A 103 19.22 7.07 7.70
N ILE A 104 20.49 7.40 7.49
CA ILE A 104 21.07 7.61 6.15
C ILE A 104 21.36 6.30 5.38
N ASP A 105 21.38 5.17 6.08
CA ASP A 105 21.68 3.86 5.49
C ASP A 105 20.43 3.27 4.81
N GLU A 106 20.18 3.70 3.57
CA GLU A 106 19.02 3.30 2.78
C GLU A 106 18.99 1.79 2.50
N GLU A 107 20.15 1.15 2.35
CA GLU A 107 20.22 -0.30 2.12
C GLU A 107 19.77 -1.06 3.37
N LYS A 108 20.24 -0.67 4.56
CA LYS A 108 19.71 -1.22 5.83
C LYS A 108 18.22 -0.95 6.00
N LEU A 109 17.72 0.20 5.54
CA LEU A 109 16.28 0.48 5.57
C LEU A 109 15.51 -0.46 4.65
N LYS A 110 15.92 -0.63 3.38
CA LYS A 110 15.27 -1.54 2.43
C LYS A 110 15.25 -2.99 2.91
N GLU A 111 16.33 -3.47 3.54
CA GLU A 111 16.36 -4.81 4.15
C GLU A 111 15.28 -5.02 5.22
N LYS A 112 14.88 -3.97 5.94
CA LYS A 112 13.81 -4.01 6.94
C LYS A 112 12.44 -3.71 6.37
N HIS A 113 12.35 -3.24 5.14
CA HIS A 113 11.12 -2.84 4.46
C HIS A 113 10.99 -3.61 3.13
N PRO A 114 10.57 -4.89 3.16
CA PRO A 114 10.46 -5.71 1.95
C PRO A 114 9.47 -5.12 0.92
N ASN A 115 8.52 -4.30 1.37
CA ASN A 115 7.53 -3.63 0.51
C ASN A 115 7.94 -2.19 0.15
N ALA A 116 9.21 -1.81 0.30
CA ALA A 116 9.70 -0.48 -0.08
C ALA A 116 9.58 -0.20 -1.59
N LYS A 117 9.35 -1.23 -2.40
CA LYS A 117 9.05 -1.10 -3.82
C LYS A 117 7.64 -0.55 -4.05
N GLU A 118 6.67 -1.08 -3.29
CA GLU A 118 5.27 -0.65 -3.32
C GLU A 118 5.06 0.66 -2.55
N PHE A 119 5.86 0.89 -1.50
CA PHE A 119 5.85 2.10 -0.68
C PHE A 119 7.23 2.78 -0.63
N PRO A 120 7.61 3.51 -1.70
CA PRO A 120 8.90 4.20 -1.75
C PRO A 120 9.00 5.30 -0.67
N PHE A 121 10.14 5.36 0.02
CA PHE A 121 10.38 6.33 1.09
C PHE A 121 10.34 7.78 0.59
N ASP A 122 10.76 8.04 -0.64
CA ASP A 122 10.77 9.36 -1.27
C ASP A 122 9.36 9.88 -1.64
N ILE A 123 8.34 9.01 -1.60
CA ILE A 123 6.94 9.36 -1.82
C ILE A 123 6.19 9.46 -0.49
N TYR A 124 6.30 8.44 0.36
CA TYR A 124 5.48 8.31 1.57
C TYR A 124 6.19 8.76 2.86
N GLY A 125 7.51 8.88 2.84
CA GLY A 125 8.29 9.15 4.04
C GLY A 125 8.26 7.99 5.04
N CYS A 126 8.83 8.23 6.22
CA CYS A 126 8.84 7.28 7.34
C CYS A 126 7.68 7.56 8.29
N ALA A 127 7.38 8.84 8.54
CA ALA A 127 6.45 9.28 9.56
C ALA A 127 4.97 8.96 9.26
N VAL A 128 4.62 8.66 8.01
CA VAL A 128 3.24 8.27 7.65
C VAL A 128 2.87 6.92 8.27
N CYS A 129 3.78 5.94 8.21
CA CYS A 129 3.59 4.62 8.81
C CYS A 129 4.03 4.62 10.27
N HIS A 130 5.21 5.21 10.57
CA HIS A 130 5.80 5.15 11.89
C HIS A 130 5.35 6.28 12.84
N GLY A 131 4.63 7.31 12.39
CA GLY A 131 4.32 8.47 13.22
C GLY A 131 5.56 9.31 13.56
N GLY A 132 5.58 9.92 14.74
CA GLY A 132 6.67 10.83 15.13
C GLY A 132 6.56 12.22 14.50
N ILE A 133 7.63 13.01 14.65
CA ILE A 133 7.71 14.39 14.16
C ILE A 133 8.77 14.46 13.06
N GLY A 134 8.38 14.18 11.82
CA GLY A 134 9.28 14.09 10.66
C GLY A 134 10.15 15.33 10.42
N ARG A 135 9.73 16.52 10.84
CA ARG A 135 10.52 17.77 10.70
C ARG A 135 11.65 17.93 11.71
N ALA A 136 11.61 17.17 12.81
CA ALA A 136 12.55 17.35 13.91
C ALA A 136 13.90 16.67 13.63
N LEU A 137 14.99 17.38 13.96
CA LEU A 137 16.36 16.87 13.87
C LEU A 137 16.92 16.39 15.22
N ASN A 138 16.19 16.68 16.30
CA ASN A 138 16.48 16.14 17.61
C ASN A 138 15.81 14.79 17.77
N GLU A 139 16.59 13.76 18.07
CA GLU A 139 16.13 12.36 18.21
C GLU A 139 14.91 12.21 19.13
N LYS A 140 14.94 12.82 20.32
CA LYS A 140 13.85 12.71 21.30
C LYS A 140 12.56 13.35 20.78
N ILE A 141 12.68 14.44 20.04
CA ILE A 141 11.52 15.15 19.46
C ILE A 141 11.01 14.38 18.23
N ALA A 142 11.91 13.94 17.35
CA ALA A 142 11.56 13.16 16.17
C ALA A 142 10.82 11.87 16.53
N HIS A 143 11.23 11.20 17.61
CA HIS A 143 10.61 9.96 18.09
C HIS A 143 9.39 10.18 19.00
N LYS A 144 8.95 11.43 19.24
CA LYS A 144 7.77 11.67 20.06
C LYS A 144 6.51 11.16 19.34
N GLY A 145 5.91 10.09 19.84
CA GLY A 145 4.74 9.46 19.23
C GLY A 145 5.07 8.55 18.06
N ILE A 146 6.32 8.04 17.99
CA ILE A 146 6.72 7.07 16.97
C ILE A 146 6.32 5.64 17.36
N TYR A 147 5.98 4.84 16.36
CA TYR A 147 5.76 3.41 16.42
C TYR A 147 7.01 2.72 15.84
N TYR A 148 7.82 2.12 16.70
CA TYR A 148 9.15 1.59 16.33
C TYR A 148 9.11 0.31 15.51
N HIS A 149 8.04 -0.48 15.64
CA HIS A 149 7.95 -1.81 15.04
C HIS A 149 6.51 -2.17 14.67
N LYS A 150 6.34 -3.19 13.84
CA LYS A 150 5.04 -3.64 13.29
C LYS A 150 3.94 -3.78 14.34
N ARG A 151 4.23 -4.47 15.44
CA ARG A 151 3.27 -4.63 16.56
C ARG A 151 2.76 -3.31 17.16
N GLN A 152 3.61 -2.28 17.22
CA GLN A 152 3.19 -0.95 17.72
C GLN A 152 2.33 -0.22 16.68
N MET A 153 2.66 -0.36 15.39
CA MET A 153 1.82 0.17 14.30
C MET A 153 0.44 -0.48 14.30
N GLU A 154 0.34 -1.80 14.50
CA GLU A 154 -0.94 -2.51 14.62
C GLU A 154 -1.78 -2.03 15.81
N GLN A 155 -1.13 -1.70 16.94
CA GLN A 155 -1.81 -1.19 18.14
C GLN A 155 -2.49 0.18 17.93
N ARG A 156 -2.13 0.93 16.87
CA ARG A 156 -2.85 2.15 16.45
C ARG A 156 -4.28 1.86 16.01
N LEU A 157 -4.60 0.63 15.61
CA LEU A 157 -5.94 0.23 15.15
C LEU A 157 -6.92 0.08 16.32
N VAL A 158 -7.25 1.20 16.96
CA VAL A 158 -8.20 1.25 18.08
C VAL A 158 -9.66 1.39 17.62
N ALA A 159 -9.85 1.95 16.43
CA ALA A 159 -11.13 2.18 15.76
C ALA A 159 -10.94 2.14 14.23
N ALA A 160 -12.05 2.03 13.48
CA ALA A 160 -12.02 2.07 12.01
C ALA A 160 -11.44 3.40 11.50
N GLU A 161 -11.68 4.49 12.21
CA GLU A 161 -11.21 5.83 11.83
C GLU A 161 -9.69 5.88 11.66
N SER A 162 -8.94 5.26 12.57
CA SER A 162 -7.47 5.26 12.51
C SER A 162 -6.92 4.63 11.23
N LEU A 163 -7.66 3.66 10.69
CA LEU A 163 -7.37 3.00 9.43
C LEU A 163 -7.77 3.87 8.24
N PHE A 164 -8.94 4.49 8.29
CA PHE A 164 -9.40 5.43 7.26
C PHE A 164 -8.49 6.66 7.14
N GLU A 165 -8.03 7.22 8.25
CA GLU A 165 -7.06 8.32 8.25
C GLU A 165 -5.72 7.90 7.64
N PHE A 166 -5.22 6.71 8.01
CA PHE A 166 -3.98 6.16 7.43
C PHE A 166 -4.09 6.00 5.92
N TRP A 167 -5.20 5.40 5.49
CA TRP A 167 -5.53 5.18 4.10
C TRP A 167 -5.66 6.49 3.33
N SER A 168 -6.45 7.44 3.83
CA SER A 168 -6.59 8.77 3.24
C SER A 168 -5.24 9.46 3.04
N GLU A 169 -4.35 9.35 4.03
CA GLU A 169 -2.99 9.90 3.94
C GLU A 169 -2.18 9.24 2.79
N LEU A 170 -2.20 7.91 2.66
CA LEU A 170 -1.55 7.23 1.54
C LEU A 170 -2.15 7.65 0.19
N ALA A 171 -3.48 7.78 0.12
CA ALA A 171 -4.19 8.21 -1.07
C ALA A 171 -3.71 9.58 -1.54
N ASN A 172 -3.61 10.53 -0.60
CA ASN A 172 -3.20 11.90 -0.88
C ASN A 172 -1.75 11.97 -1.36
N LEU A 173 -0.86 11.13 -0.82
CA LEU A 173 0.56 11.12 -1.19
C LEU A 173 0.85 10.37 -2.49
N THR A 174 -0.04 9.47 -2.89
CA THR A 174 0.14 8.66 -4.09
C THR A 174 0.17 9.57 -5.33
N PRO A 175 1.19 9.43 -6.20
CA PRO A 175 1.26 10.22 -7.43
C PRO A 175 -0.02 10.12 -8.27
N GLU A 176 -0.43 11.24 -8.85
CA GLU A 176 -1.50 11.23 -9.84
C GLU A 176 -1.04 10.44 -11.06
N GLU A 177 -1.42 9.17 -11.12
CA GLU A 177 -1.26 8.39 -12.34
C GLU A 177 -2.21 8.95 -13.40
N SER A 178 -1.68 9.15 -14.60
CA SER A 178 -2.45 9.65 -15.76
C SER A 178 -3.64 8.76 -16.11
N ASP A 179 -3.62 7.50 -15.65
CA ASP A 179 -4.75 6.58 -15.71
C ASP A 179 -5.46 6.49 -14.35
N PRO A 180 -6.71 6.97 -14.23
CA PRO A 180 -7.54 6.81 -13.04
C PRO A 180 -7.72 5.36 -12.58
N ASN A 181 -7.51 4.37 -13.46
CA ASN A 181 -7.58 2.94 -13.13
C ASN A 181 -6.31 2.40 -12.49
N GLN A 182 -5.16 3.07 -12.64
CA GLN A 182 -3.91 2.67 -11.99
C GLN A 182 -3.77 3.24 -10.57
N ARG A 183 -4.56 4.27 -10.21
CA ARG A 183 -4.73 4.75 -8.82
C ARG A 183 -5.11 3.64 -7.83
N LEU A 184 -5.70 2.54 -8.30
CA LEU A 184 -6.14 1.38 -7.52
C LEU A 184 -4.99 0.45 -7.04
N GLY A 185 -3.73 0.83 -7.24
CA GLY A 185 -2.57 0.07 -6.77
C GLY A 185 -2.05 0.54 -5.42
N MET A 186 -1.47 1.74 -5.39
CA MET A 186 -0.66 2.22 -4.28
C MET A 186 -1.47 2.88 -3.15
N GLY A 187 -2.75 3.19 -3.40
CA GLY A 187 -3.73 3.66 -2.41
C GLY A 187 -4.93 2.72 -2.27
N ASP A 188 -4.85 1.45 -2.70
CA ASP A 188 -5.97 0.52 -2.50
C ASP A 188 -6.00 0.03 -1.06
N PHE A 189 -6.81 0.74 -0.30
CA PHE A 189 -7.16 0.57 1.10
C PHE A 189 -7.52 -0.88 1.48
N LYS A 190 -7.91 -1.72 0.52
CA LYS A 190 -8.29 -3.11 0.78
C LYS A 190 -7.14 -4.11 0.65
N LYS A 191 -5.97 -3.68 0.16
CA LYS A 191 -4.82 -4.56 -0.13
C LYS A 191 -3.73 -4.52 0.93
N TYR A 192 -3.59 -3.44 1.69
CA TYR A 192 -2.48 -3.27 2.63
C TYR A 192 -2.95 -2.92 4.04
N SER A 193 -2.27 -3.51 5.02
CA SER A 193 -2.46 -3.20 6.44
C SER A 193 -1.72 -1.91 6.82
N ILE A 194 -1.91 -1.47 8.07
CA ILE A 194 -1.25 -0.28 8.62
C ILE A 194 0.28 -0.39 8.71
N THR A 195 0.82 -1.59 8.52
CA THR A 195 2.26 -1.85 8.50
C THR A 195 2.86 -1.78 7.10
N GLY A 196 2.03 -1.59 6.06
CA GLY A 196 2.42 -1.70 4.65
C GLY A 196 2.53 -3.14 4.15
N ASP A 197 2.27 -4.15 4.99
CA ASP A 197 2.15 -5.55 4.55
C ASP A 197 0.83 -5.79 3.82
N LYS A 198 0.82 -6.74 2.87
CA LYS A 198 -0.43 -7.18 2.22
C LYS A 198 -1.41 -7.69 3.26
N ALA A 199 -2.65 -7.21 3.20
CA ALA A 199 -3.72 -7.58 4.11
C ALA A 199 -4.12 -9.05 3.92
N ILE A 200 -4.49 -9.71 5.01
CA ILE A 200 -4.77 -11.15 5.02
C ILE A 200 -6.24 -11.43 4.69
N TYR A 201 -6.47 -12.28 3.69
CA TYR A 201 -7.75 -12.91 3.43
C TYR A 201 -7.98 -14.04 4.43
N VAL A 202 -8.96 -13.90 5.31
CA VAL A 202 -9.23 -14.84 6.41
C VAL A 202 -10.15 -15.99 6.00
N GLY A 203 -10.76 -15.90 4.82
CA GLY A 203 -11.63 -16.89 4.22
C GLY A 203 -13.06 -16.86 4.76
N SER A 204 -14.00 -17.23 3.88
CA SER A 204 -15.43 -17.17 4.18
C SER A 204 -15.84 -17.98 5.40
N LYS A 205 -15.14 -19.09 5.70
CA LYS A 205 -15.38 -19.89 6.91
C LYS A 205 -15.31 -19.07 8.18
N LYS A 206 -14.42 -18.07 8.29
CA LYS A 206 -14.34 -17.21 9.47
C LYS A 206 -15.60 -16.35 9.61
N CYS A 207 -16.05 -15.76 8.50
CA CYS A 207 -17.25 -14.92 8.45
C CYS A 207 -18.52 -15.73 8.79
N LEU A 208 -18.66 -16.92 8.20
CA LEU A 208 -19.83 -17.79 8.34
C LEU A 208 -20.05 -18.31 9.76
N LYS A 209 -19.04 -18.29 10.65
CA LYS A 209 -19.20 -18.67 12.06
C LYS A 209 -20.25 -17.82 12.78
N CYS A 210 -20.37 -16.55 12.41
CA CYS A 210 -21.28 -15.60 13.06
C CYS A 210 -22.41 -15.15 12.11
N HIS A 211 -22.10 -14.95 10.83
CA HIS A 211 -23.05 -14.35 9.88
C HIS A 211 -24.20 -15.27 9.45
N THR A 212 -24.06 -16.58 9.62
CA THR A 212 -25.19 -17.54 9.45
C THR A 212 -26.29 -17.35 10.48
N GLY A 213 -25.99 -16.78 11.65
CA GLY A 213 -26.97 -16.39 12.65
C GLY A 213 -27.32 -14.91 12.56
N LEU A 214 -26.31 -14.05 12.73
CA LEU A 214 -26.51 -12.59 12.89
C LEU A 214 -27.08 -11.92 11.64
N THR A 215 -26.76 -12.45 10.46
CA THR A 215 -27.18 -11.88 9.17
C THR A 215 -27.59 -12.98 8.20
N SER A 216 -28.33 -13.99 8.67
CA SER A 216 -28.71 -15.17 7.86
C SER A 216 -29.28 -14.80 6.47
N PRO A 217 -30.19 -13.81 6.33
CA PRO A 217 -30.73 -13.46 5.02
C PRO A 217 -29.67 -13.02 4.00
N HIS A 218 -28.57 -12.40 4.46
CA HIS A 218 -27.46 -12.00 3.59
C HIS A 218 -26.67 -13.22 3.12
N VAL A 219 -26.32 -14.13 4.04
CA VAL A 219 -25.60 -15.36 3.72
C VAL A 219 -26.43 -16.27 2.81
N GLU A 220 -27.70 -16.47 3.13
CA GLU A 220 -28.63 -17.26 2.31
C GLU A 220 -28.79 -16.67 0.91
N ARG A 221 -28.85 -15.34 0.80
CA ARG A 221 -28.89 -14.69 -0.51
C ARG A 221 -27.61 -14.96 -1.28
N TRP A 222 -26.43 -14.78 -0.68
CA TRP A 222 -25.15 -15.06 -1.33
C TRP A 222 -25.04 -16.53 -1.79
N LEU A 223 -25.42 -17.49 -0.94
CA LEU A 223 -25.46 -18.92 -1.28
C LEU A 223 -26.41 -19.22 -2.46
N ARG A 224 -27.53 -18.49 -2.55
CA ARG A 224 -28.58 -18.69 -3.56
C ARG A 224 -28.27 -18.03 -4.90
N ILE A 225 -27.79 -16.78 -4.91
CA ILE A 225 -27.60 -15.98 -6.14
C ILE A 225 -26.38 -16.39 -6.97
N LYS A 226 -25.63 -17.41 -6.51
CA LYS A 226 -24.50 -18.07 -7.20
C LYS A 226 -23.52 -17.08 -7.84
N PHE A 227 -22.51 -16.71 -7.07
CA PHE A 227 -21.19 -16.38 -7.61
C PHE A 227 -20.37 -17.65 -7.95
N LYS A 228 -21.04 -18.72 -8.40
CA LYS A 228 -20.40 -19.97 -8.85
C LYS A 228 -19.79 -19.85 -10.25
N THR A 229 -19.46 -18.63 -10.63
CA THR A 229 -18.95 -18.28 -11.95
C THR A 229 -17.65 -19.03 -12.24
N PHE A 230 -16.86 -19.35 -11.22
CA PHE A 230 -15.63 -20.12 -11.40
C PHE A 230 -15.85 -21.60 -11.74
N GLU A 231 -16.94 -22.22 -11.26
CA GLU A 231 -17.29 -23.59 -11.67
C GLU A 231 -17.51 -23.64 -13.18
N LEU A 232 -18.27 -22.68 -13.71
CA LEU A 232 -18.52 -22.54 -15.16
C LEU A 232 -17.25 -22.22 -15.95
N VAL A 233 -16.39 -21.34 -15.43
CA VAL A 233 -15.11 -21.01 -16.06
C VAL A 233 -14.20 -22.23 -16.16
N LYS A 234 -14.16 -23.09 -15.13
CA LYS A 234 -13.35 -24.31 -15.15
C LYS A 234 -13.79 -25.30 -16.23
N GLU A 235 -15.06 -25.28 -16.61
CA GLU A 235 -15.64 -26.12 -17.65
C GLU A 235 -15.59 -25.48 -19.06
N ALA A 236 -15.24 -24.19 -19.14
CA ALA A 236 -15.28 -23.45 -20.39
C ALA A 236 -14.15 -23.90 -21.36
N PRO A 237 -14.45 -24.16 -22.66
CA PRO A 237 -13.47 -24.67 -23.62
C PRO A 237 -12.23 -23.79 -23.77
N ASP A 238 -12.42 -22.47 -23.70
CA ASP A 238 -11.37 -21.46 -23.77
C ASP A 238 -10.44 -21.47 -22.55
N TYR A 239 -10.98 -21.69 -21.36
CA TYR A 239 -10.19 -21.84 -20.14
C TYR A 239 -9.40 -23.17 -20.11
N ILE A 240 -10.02 -24.26 -20.56
CA ILE A 240 -9.40 -25.59 -20.64
C ILE A 240 -8.23 -25.56 -21.64
N ALA A 241 -8.49 -25.06 -22.86
CA ALA A 241 -7.49 -24.96 -23.93
C ALA A 241 -6.45 -23.84 -23.69
N GLY A 242 -6.78 -22.86 -22.85
CA GLY A 242 -5.93 -21.70 -22.56
C GLY A 242 -4.63 -22.08 -21.84
N ASN A 243 -3.57 -21.32 -22.10
CA ASN A 243 -2.32 -21.44 -21.36
C ASN A 243 -2.42 -20.79 -19.95
N GLU A 244 -1.34 -20.86 -19.17
CA GLU A 244 -1.32 -20.27 -17.82
C GLU A 244 -1.66 -18.77 -17.83
N GLY A 245 -1.13 -18.01 -18.80
CA GLY A 245 -1.43 -16.58 -18.94
C GLY A 245 -2.92 -16.31 -19.19
N TYR A 246 -3.58 -17.13 -20.01
CA TYR A 246 -5.01 -17.05 -20.25
C TYR A 246 -5.80 -17.29 -18.97
N ARG A 247 -5.49 -18.39 -18.26
CA ARG A 247 -6.18 -18.76 -17.02
C ARG A 247 -6.04 -17.69 -15.95
N LYS A 248 -4.84 -17.10 -15.81
CA LYS A 248 -4.59 -15.99 -14.89
C LYS A 248 -5.54 -14.82 -15.09
N THR A 249 -5.90 -14.49 -16.33
CA THR A 249 -6.87 -13.42 -16.61
C THR A 249 -8.27 -13.75 -16.06
N CYS A 250 -8.69 -15.02 -16.16
CA CYS A 250 -9.96 -15.47 -15.60
C CYS A 250 -9.94 -15.45 -14.06
N LEU A 251 -8.81 -15.86 -13.45
CA LEU A 251 -8.67 -15.93 -12.00
C LEU A 251 -8.84 -14.56 -11.33
N LYS A 252 -8.45 -13.45 -11.99
CA LYS A 252 -8.60 -12.08 -11.47
C LYS A 252 -10.04 -11.73 -11.04
N CYS A 253 -11.03 -12.26 -11.76
CA CYS A 253 -12.45 -11.95 -11.53
C CYS A 253 -13.24 -13.11 -10.92
N HIS A 254 -12.77 -14.34 -11.10
CA HIS A 254 -13.49 -15.55 -10.69
C HIS A 254 -12.92 -16.22 -9.44
N THR A 255 -11.96 -15.59 -8.77
CA THR A 255 -11.46 -16.03 -7.47
C THR A 255 -11.41 -14.88 -6.49
N THR A 256 -11.20 -15.19 -5.21
CA THR A 256 -11.09 -14.18 -4.15
C THR A 256 -9.64 -14.03 -3.73
N GLY A 257 -9.16 -12.78 -3.67
CA GLY A 257 -7.80 -12.47 -3.26
C GLY A 257 -6.72 -12.91 -4.25
N TYR A 258 -7.00 -12.80 -5.57
CA TYR A 258 -6.01 -13.09 -6.60
C TYR A 258 -4.85 -12.07 -6.56
N ASP A 259 -3.63 -12.58 -6.48
CA ASP A 259 -2.39 -11.82 -6.46
C ASP A 259 -1.65 -11.99 -7.78
N GLU A 260 -1.58 -10.93 -8.58
CA GLU A 260 -0.96 -10.98 -9.91
C GLU A 260 0.54 -11.31 -9.87
N THR A 261 1.23 -10.96 -8.78
CA THR A 261 2.68 -11.20 -8.67
C THR A 261 3.00 -12.66 -8.43
N THR A 262 2.14 -13.37 -7.70
CA THR A 262 2.33 -14.79 -7.36
C THR A 262 1.49 -15.73 -8.23
N GLY A 263 0.46 -15.21 -8.89
CA GLY A 263 -0.52 -15.99 -9.65
C GLY A 263 -1.44 -16.84 -8.77
N ARG A 264 -1.51 -16.56 -7.47
CA ARG A 264 -2.28 -17.33 -6.49
C ARG A 264 -3.52 -16.55 -6.04
N TYR A 265 -4.53 -17.26 -5.55
CA TYR A 265 -5.73 -16.70 -4.93
C TYR A 265 -5.92 -17.27 -3.52
N SER A 266 -6.71 -16.59 -2.70
CA SER A 266 -6.99 -16.97 -1.32
C SER A 266 -8.17 -17.93 -1.16
N GLU A 267 -9.22 -17.77 -1.98
CA GLU A 267 -10.39 -18.66 -1.98
C GLU A 267 -10.95 -18.85 -3.40
N GLU A 268 -11.42 -20.06 -3.72
CA GLU A 268 -12.07 -20.34 -5.00
C GLU A 268 -13.43 -19.63 -5.11
N GLY A 269 -13.71 -19.08 -6.28
CA GLY A 269 -14.95 -18.35 -6.54
C GLY A 269 -14.94 -16.92 -5.98
N VAL A 270 -16.02 -16.19 -6.24
CA VAL A 270 -16.24 -14.84 -5.71
C VAL A 270 -16.97 -14.96 -4.37
N THR A 271 -16.21 -14.85 -3.29
CA THR A 271 -16.67 -15.11 -1.92
C THR A 271 -16.86 -13.82 -1.11
N CYS A 272 -17.03 -13.91 0.21
CA CYS A 272 -17.31 -12.75 1.07
C CYS A 272 -16.28 -11.62 0.87
N GLU A 273 -15.01 -11.98 0.84
CA GLU A 273 -13.89 -11.04 0.77
C GLU A 273 -13.64 -10.50 -0.65
N ALA A 274 -14.27 -11.08 -1.68
CA ALA A 274 -14.24 -10.50 -3.03
C ALA A 274 -15.01 -9.17 -3.08
N CYS A 275 -16.05 -9.02 -2.24
CA CYS A 275 -16.83 -7.78 -2.12
C CYS A 275 -16.33 -6.89 -0.98
N HIS A 276 -16.01 -7.48 0.17
CA HIS A 276 -15.66 -6.76 1.39
C HIS A 276 -14.17 -6.42 1.52
N GLY A 277 -13.30 -6.99 0.68
CA GLY A 277 -11.85 -6.91 0.83
C GLY A 277 -11.31 -7.90 1.86
N ALA A 278 -9.99 -7.86 2.07
CA ALA A 278 -9.29 -8.74 3.02
C ALA A 278 -9.81 -8.55 4.46
N GLY A 279 -10.19 -9.64 5.10
CA GLY A 279 -10.92 -9.64 6.38
C GLY A 279 -10.08 -9.54 7.62
N GLU A 280 -8.76 -9.46 7.52
CA GLU A 280 -7.84 -9.31 8.65
C GLU A 280 -8.33 -8.29 9.69
N VAL A 281 -8.51 -7.03 9.28
CA VAL A 281 -8.78 -5.94 10.22
C VAL A 281 -10.23 -5.92 10.70
N PHE A 282 -11.20 -6.09 9.79
CA PHE A 282 -12.61 -6.04 10.21
C PHE A 282 -13.02 -7.28 11.02
N SER A 283 -12.47 -8.46 10.71
CA SER A 283 -12.72 -9.65 11.52
C SER A 283 -12.06 -9.55 12.89
N TYR A 284 -10.87 -8.94 12.98
CA TYR A 284 -10.24 -8.65 14.27
C TYR A 284 -11.13 -7.78 15.16
N PHE A 285 -11.67 -6.67 14.64
CA PHE A 285 -12.59 -5.83 15.39
C PHE A 285 -13.84 -6.58 15.86
N MET A 286 -14.39 -7.45 15.02
CA MET A 286 -15.52 -8.30 15.40
C MET A 286 -15.15 -9.28 16.52
N ASP A 287 -13.98 -9.91 16.45
CA ASP A 287 -13.49 -10.90 17.43
C ASP A 287 -13.28 -10.27 18.82
N ILE A 288 -12.85 -9.00 18.90
CA ILE A 288 -12.61 -8.29 20.18
C ILE A 288 -13.85 -7.55 20.71
N GLY A 289 -15.05 -7.86 20.19
CA GLY A 289 -16.30 -7.25 20.65
C GLY A 289 -16.55 -5.82 20.15
N LYS A 290 -15.77 -5.35 19.17
CA LYS A 290 -15.94 -4.04 18.49
C LYS A 290 -16.55 -4.22 17.09
N ALA A 291 -17.59 -5.06 16.98
CA ALA A 291 -18.18 -5.43 15.69
C ALA A 291 -18.63 -4.22 14.83
N LEU A 292 -19.07 -3.13 15.47
CA LEU A 292 -19.46 -1.90 14.76
C LEU A 292 -18.27 -1.27 14.01
N GLU A 293 -17.06 -1.30 14.58
CA GLU A 293 -15.85 -0.81 13.91
C GLU A 293 -15.49 -1.69 12.71
N GLY A 294 -15.58 -3.02 12.88
CA GLY A 294 -15.40 -3.95 11.75
C GLY A 294 -16.43 -3.73 10.64
N GLN A 295 -17.69 -3.48 11.00
CA GLN A 295 -18.75 -3.21 10.03
C GLN A 295 -18.51 -1.94 9.21
N LYS A 296 -17.96 -0.88 9.81
CA LYS A 296 -17.60 0.35 9.08
C LYS A 296 -16.61 0.04 7.96
N ILE A 297 -15.56 -0.74 8.28
CA ILE A 297 -14.52 -1.12 7.32
C ILE A 297 -15.09 -2.02 6.22
N ALA A 298 -15.84 -3.07 6.58
CA ALA A 298 -16.37 -4.04 5.62
C ALA A 298 -17.35 -3.41 4.60
N LYS A 299 -18.00 -2.30 4.93
CA LYS A 299 -18.95 -1.61 4.03
C LYS A 299 -18.30 -0.72 2.98
N VAL A 300 -17.03 -0.34 3.14
CA VAL A 300 -16.35 0.62 2.24
C VAL A 300 -16.34 0.15 0.78
N GLY A 301 -16.22 -1.16 0.52
CA GLY A 301 -16.21 -1.73 -0.83
C GLY A 301 -17.58 -1.92 -1.50
N THR A 302 -18.69 -1.56 -0.84
CA THR A 302 -20.04 -1.92 -1.32
C THR A 302 -20.57 -0.95 -2.40
N PHE A 303 -21.57 -1.39 -3.17
CA PHE A 303 -22.16 -0.61 -4.27
C PHE A 303 -22.62 0.78 -3.81
N GLY A 304 -22.28 1.83 -4.56
CA GLY A 304 -22.60 3.23 -4.25
C GLY A 304 -21.50 3.99 -3.49
N THR A 305 -20.38 3.34 -3.17
CA THR A 305 -19.17 4.03 -2.68
C THR A 305 -18.20 4.35 -3.82
N PRO A 306 -17.22 5.25 -3.62
CA PRO A 306 -16.12 5.46 -4.56
C PRO A 306 -15.32 4.20 -4.92
N TYR A 307 -15.49 3.10 -4.18
CA TYR A 307 -14.72 1.86 -4.29
C TYR A 307 -15.51 0.68 -4.87
N ASN A 308 -16.55 0.99 -5.67
CA ASN A 308 -17.45 0.05 -6.31
C ASN A 308 -16.74 -1.25 -6.77
N ILE A 309 -16.95 -2.32 -6.00
CA ILE A 309 -16.26 -3.59 -6.21
C ILE A 309 -16.75 -4.37 -7.44
N CYS A 310 -17.88 -3.96 -8.02
CA CYS A 310 -18.43 -4.60 -9.22
C CYS A 310 -17.61 -4.25 -10.48
N GLY A 311 -17.12 -3.01 -10.57
CA GLY A 311 -16.50 -2.45 -11.78
C GLY A 311 -15.26 -3.19 -12.29
N PRO A 312 -14.29 -3.58 -11.41
CA PRO A 312 -13.10 -4.30 -11.84
C PRO A 312 -13.39 -5.62 -12.58
N CYS A 313 -14.50 -6.28 -12.24
CA CYS A 313 -14.91 -7.54 -12.90
C CYS A 313 -15.90 -7.30 -14.04
N HIS A 314 -16.91 -6.45 -13.82
CA HIS A 314 -17.98 -6.17 -14.76
C HIS A 314 -17.66 -5.00 -15.68
N HIS A 315 -16.58 -5.15 -16.45
CA HIS A 315 -16.20 -4.23 -17.53
C HIS A 315 -16.41 -4.89 -18.90
N THR A 316 -16.86 -4.11 -19.87
CA THR A 316 -17.24 -4.62 -21.21
C THR A 316 -16.10 -5.34 -21.93
N ARG A 317 -14.85 -4.96 -21.66
CA ARG A 317 -13.67 -5.53 -22.31
C ARG A 317 -13.08 -6.78 -21.64
N ASN A 318 -13.50 -7.12 -20.42
CA ASN A 318 -12.87 -8.22 -19.66
C ASN A 318 -13.08 -9.61 -20.28
N HIS A 319 -13.99 -9.74 -21.26
CA HIS A 319 -14.28 -10.99 -21.96
C HIS A 319 -13.94 -10.94 -23.47
N GLU A 320 -13.30 -9.87 -23.98
CA GLU A 320 -12.93 -9.76 -25.41
C GLU A 320 -12.01 -10.90 -25.87
N MET A 321 -11.09 -11.35 -25.01
CA MET A 321 -10.22 -12.48 -25.31
C MET A 321 -10.99 -13.79 -25.54
N ARG A 322 -12.16 -13.95 -24.91
CA ARG A 322 -13.05 -15.09 -25.14
C ARG A 322 -13.69 -14.97 -26.53
N LEU A 323 -14.18 -13.78 -26.89
CA LEU A 323 -14.82 -13.54 -28.19
C LEU A 323 -13.89 -13.97 -29.32
N LYS A 324 -12.62 -13.56 -29.25
CA LYS A 324 -11.58 -13.97 -30.20
C LYS A 324 -11.42 -15.49 -30.26
N PHE A 325 -11.31 -16.16 -29.12
CA PHE A 325 -11.13 -17.62 -29.06
C PHE A 325 -12.25 -18.39 -29.76
N PHE A 326 -13.51 -18.01 -29.51
CA PHE A 326 -14.68 -18.70 -30.04
C PHE A 326 -14.96 -18.34 -31.51
N GLN A 327 -14.74 -17.08 -31.93
CA GLN A 327 -14.87 -16.65 -33.32
C GLN A 327 -13.89 -17.39 -34.24
N GLU A 328 -12.63 -17.56 -33.81
CA GLU A 328 -11.61 -18.29 -34.58
C GLU A 328 -11.94 -19.79 -34.76
N ARG A 329 -12.82 -20.34 -33.92
CA ARG A 329 -13.15 -21.78 -33.89
C ARG A 329 -14.55 -22.09 -34.42
N GLY A 330 -15.29 -21.09 -34.89
CA GLY A 330 -16.66 -21.27 -35.40
C GLY A 330 -17.63 -21.83 -34.35
N ALA A 331 -17.40 -21.51 -33.07
CA ALA A 331 -18.22 -22.02 -31.97
C ALA A 331 -19.50 -21.20 -31.76
N ASP A 332 -20.54 -21.86 -31.25
CA ASP A 332 -21.85 -21.28 -30.93
C ASP A 332 -21.78 -20.23 -29.79
N ASP A 333 -22.75 -19.32 -29.74
CA ASP A 333 -22.79 -18.17 -28.81
C ASP A 333 -23.20 -18.52 -27.38
N GLU A 334 -23.48 -19.81 -27.11
CA GLU A 334 -23.96 -20.36 -25.83
C GLU A 334 -23.08 -19.96 -24.63
N TRP A 335 -21.76 -19.83 -24.84
CA TRP A 335 -20.80 -19.44 -23.80
C TRP A 335 -20.75 -17.93 -23.49
N PHE A 336 -21.41 -17.11 -24.31
CA PHE A 336 -21.62 -15.67 -24.09
C PHE A 336 -23.03 -15.37 -23.58
N PHE A 337 -24.01 -16.17 -23.98
CA PHE A 337 -25.40 -16.05 -23.55
C PHE A 337 -25.89 -17.39 -23.00
N PRO A 338 -25.49 -17.79 -21.77
CA PRO A 338 -25.99 -19.02 -21.19
C PRO A 338 -27.52 -18.99 -21.16
N GLN A 339 -28.18 -20.12 -21.45
CA GLN A 339 -29.65 -20.26 -21.50
C GLN A 339 -30.39 -19.86 -20.19
N HIS A 340 -29.68 -19.43 -19.15
CA HIS A 340 -30.21 -19.06 -17.84
C HIS A 340 -29.93 -17.61 -17.44
N THR A 341 -29.41 -16.76 -18.34
CA THR A 341 -29.29 -15.31 -18.11
C THR A 341 -30.48 -14.54 -18.71
N THR A 342 -31.71 -15.06 -18.61
CA THR A 342 -32.87 -14.17 -18.64
C THR A 342 -32.73 -13.25 -17.44
N PRO A 343 -32.57 -11.92 -17.62
CA PRO A 343 -32.60 -10.99 -16.51
C PRO A 343 -33.86 -11.27 -15.70
N TYR A 344 -33.75 -11.27 -14.38
CA TYR A 344 -34.93 -11.21 -13.52
C TYR A 344 -35.81 -10.07 -14.08
N LYS A 345 -37.01 -10.38 -14.58
CA LYS A 345 -37.86 -9.47 -15.36
C LYS A 345 -38.02 -8.13 -14.63
N THR A 346 -37.20 -7.14 -14.97
CA THR A 346 -37.47 -5.74 -14.66
C THR A 346 -38.25 -5.17 -15.83
N GLY A 347 -39.55 -5.50 -15.91
CA GLY A 347 -40.59 -4.76 -16.63
C GLY A 347 -40.43 -4.40 -18.12
N LEU A 348 -39.35 -4.78 -18.80
CA LEU A 348 -39.07 -4.37 -20.17
C LEU A 348 -38.56 -5.58 -20.95
N THR A 349 -39.48 -6.36 -21.51
CA THR A 349 -39.18 -7.31 -22.57
C THR A 349 -40.15 -7.06 -23.71
N GLU A 350 -39.71 -6.30 -24.71
CA GLU A 350 -40.24 -6.48 -26.06
C GLU A 350 -39.59 -7.72 -26.68
N LYS A 351 -40.41 -8.52 -27.34
CA LYS A 351 -40.03 -9.75 -28.05
C LYS A 351 -39.29 -9.37 -29.34
N GLY A 352 -38.10 -9.90 -29.53
CA GLY A 352 -37.38 -9.88 -30.80
C GLY A 352 -36.51 -11.13 -30.95
N ASP A 353 -36.59 -11.77 -32.12
CA ASP A 353 -35.97 -13.04 -32.51
C ASP A 353 -34.50 -13.19 -32.08
N ALA A 354 -34.20 -14.29 -31.40
CA ALA A 354 -32.85 -14.64 -30.97
C ALA A 354 -32.16 -15.57 -31.99
N SER A 355 -31.64 -14.97 -33.06
CA SER A 355 -30.41 -15.44 -33.70
C SER A 355 -29.33 -14.42 -33.33
N LYS A 356 -28.70 -14.57 -32.16
CA LYS A 356 -27.70 -13.61 -31.69
C LYS A 356 -26.34 -13.97 -32.26
N SER A 357 -26.00 -13.41 -33.42
CA SER A 357 -24.61 -13.46 -33.91
C SER A 357 -23.67 -12.82 -32.88
N LEU A 358 -22.49 -13.42 -32.65
CA LEU A 358 -21.46 -12.87 -31.76
C LEU A 358 -21.15 -11.40 -32.11
N PRO A 359 -20.93 -10.51 -31.12
CA PRO A 359 -20.54 -9.12 -31.36
C PRO A 359 -19.25 -9.04 -32.20
N LYS A 360 -19.21 -8.15 -33.19
CA LYS A 360 -18.00 -7.86 -33.97
C LYS A 360 -16.99 -7.10 -33.11
N ILE A 361 -15.73 -7.53 -33.15
CA ILE A 361 -14.61 -6.79 -32.56
C ILE A 361 -14.28 -5.64 -33.53
N TYR A 362 -14.28 -4.39 -33.04
CA TYR A 362 -13.85 -3.22 -33.80
C TYR A 362 -12.46 -2.77 -33.37
#